data_AF-J9GNW2-F1
#
_entry.id   AF-J9GNW2-F1
#
_cell.length_a   1.000
_cell.length_b   1.000
_cell.length_c   1.000
_cell.angle_alpha   90.00
_cell.angle_beta   90.00
_cell.angle_gamma   90.00
#
_symmetry.space_group_name_H-M   'P 1'
#
loop_
_entity.id
_entity.type
_entity.pdbx_description
1 polymer ?
#
loop_
_entity_poly.entity_id
_entity_poly.type
_entity_poly.pdbx_seq_one_letter_code
_entity_poly.pdbx_strand_id
1 'polypeptide(L)' 'MDHLTKEQRHKNMVANKGKGTKLELLFGKLLWNAGVRYRKNDTSVFGRPDFVIKG' A
#
# COMPACT_ATOMS: atom_id res chain seq x y z
N MET A 1 5.31 27.26 6.88
CA MET A 1 5.96 27.59 5.58
C MET A 1 6.23 26.26 4.89
N ASP A 2 5.97 26.11 3.59
CA ASP A 2 6.30 24.86 2.88
C ASP A 2 7.80 24.86 2.55
N HIS A 3 8.51 23.80 2.95
CA HIS A 3 9.96 23.69 2.77
C HIS A 3 10.32 23.16 1.37
N LEU A 4 9.32 22.76 0.58
CA LEU A 4 9.49 22.16 -0.74
C LEU A 4 9.11 23.14 -1.85
N THR A 5 9.89 23.13 -2.93
CA THR A 5 9.50 23.84 -4.15
C THR A 5 8.25 23.18 -4.77
N LYS A 6 7.51 23.94 -5.59
CA LYS A 6 6.30 23.43 -6.26
C LYS A 6 6.57 22.15 -7.07
N GLU A 7 7.74 22.08 -7.72
CA GLU A 7 8.18 20.92 -8.50
C GLU A 7 8.50 19.70 -7.63
N GLN A 8 9.21 19.90 -6.52
CA GLN A 8 9.51 18.83 -5.56
C GLN A 8 8.24 18.23 -4.96
N ARG A 9 7.30 19.08 -4.57
CA ARG A 9 5.99 18.64 -4.08
C ARG A 9 5.21 17.88 -5.16
N HIS A 10 5.17 18.40 -6.39
CA HIS A 10 4.51 17.69 -7.49
C HIS A 10 5.14 16.31 -7.73
N LYS A 11 6.47 16.22 -7.77
CA LYS A 11 7.21 14.96 -7.91
C LYS A 11 6.86 13.97 -6.79
N ASN A 12 6.81 14.44 -5.55
CA ASN A 12 6.47 13.60 -4.39
C ASN A 12 5.02 13.10 -4.46
N MET A 13 4.07 13.97 -4.83
CA MET A 13 2.66 13.61 -4.93
C MET A 13 2.39 12.64 -6.09
N VAL A 14 3.05 12.82 -7.24
CA VAL A 14 2.94 11.90 -8.40
C VAL A 14 3.54 10.51 -8.08
N ALA A 15 4.59 10.46 -7.25
CA ALA A 15 5.18 9.21 -6.81
C ALA A 15 4.26 8.42 -5.85
N ASN A 16 3.32 9.09 -5.16
CA ASN A 16 2.36 8.42 -4.30
C ASN A 16 1.22 7.78 -5.11
N LYS A 17 1.41 6.51 -5.50
CA LYS A 17 0.44 5.77 -6.33
C LYS A 17 -0.69 5.08 -5.54
N GLY A 18 -0.76 5.27 -4.22
CA GLY A 18 -1.81 4.71 -3.36
C GLY A 18 -1.86 3.18 -3.30
N LYS A 19 -0.83 2.49 -3.80
CA LYS A 19 -0.67 1.04 -3.74
C LYS A 19 0.81 0.67 -3.85
N GLY A 20 1.19 -0.47 -3.29
CA GLY A 20 2.58 -0.92 -3.30
C GLY A 20 3.47 -0.04 -2.44
N THR A 21 2.91 0.57 -1.40
CA THR A 21 3.68 1.37 -0.45
C THR A 21 4.70 0.49 0.29
N LYS A 22 5.75 1.11 0.85
CA LYS A 22 6.75 0.38 1.65
C LYS A 22 6.11 -0.41 2.80
N LEU A 23 5.06 0.15 3.41
CA LEU A 23 4.29 -0.49 4.48
C LEU A 23 3.56 -1.73 3.99
N GLU A 24 2.85 -1.67 2.85
CA GLU A 24 2.21 -2.84 2.25
C GLU A 24 3.23 -3.94 1.92
N LEU A 25 4.40 -3.58 1.39
CA LEU A 25 5.45 -4.56 1.09
C LEU A 25 6.00 -5.21 2.35
N LEU A 26 6.26 -4.42 3.40
CA LEU A 26 6.73 -4.93 4.69
C LEU A 26 5.69 -5.86 5.32
N PHE A 27 4.43 -5.44 5.37
CA PHE A 27 3.36 -6.22 5.98
C PHE A 27 3.08 -7.51 5.20
N GLY A 28 3.09 -7.46 3.87
CA GLY A 28 2.95 -8.65 3.04
C GLY A 28 4.08 -9.66 3.24
N LYS A 29 5.32 -9.22 3.49
CA LYS A 29 6.43 -10.11 3.86
C LYS A 29 6.23 -10.72 5.25
N LEU A 30 5.76 -9.92 6.21
CA LEU A 30 5.47 -10.39 7.57
C LEU A 30 4.40 -11.48 7.55
N LEU A 31 3.28 -11.26 6.85
CA LEU A 31 2.20 -12.25 6.73
C LEU A 31 2.69 -13.55 6.08
N TRP A 32 3.51 -13.43 5.03
CA TRP A 32 4.09 -14.60 4.38
C TRP A 32 5.00 -15.40 5.32
N ASN A 33 5.87 -14.72 6.06
CA ASN A 33 6.76 -15.34 7.05
C ASN A 33 5.98 -15.99 8.20
N ALA A 34 4.81 -15.44 8.55
CA ALA A 34 3.90 -16.02 9.53
C ALA A 34 3.06 -17.19 8.99
N GLY A 35 3.23 -17.58 7.71
CA GLY A 35 2.46 -18.65 7.07
C GLY A 35 1.03 -18.26 6.67
N VAL A 36 0.66 -16.98 6.81
CA VAL A 36 -0.68 -16.48 6.50
C VAL A 36 -0.80 -16.20 5.00
N ARG A 37 -1.73 -16.89 4.34
CA ARG A 37 -2.07 -16.63 2.95
C ARG A 37 -3.06 -15.47 2.86
N TYR A 38 -2.76 -14.51 2.00
CA TYR A 38 -3.56 -13.30 1.81
C TYR A 38 -3.74 -13.00 0.32
N ARG A 39 -4.78 -12.23 0.00
CA ARG A 39 -5.00 -11.57 -1.29
C ARG A 39 -4.78 -10.07 -1.12
N LYS A 40 -4.28 -9.41 -2.17
CA LYS A 40 -4.09 -7.95 -2.18
C LYS A 40 -5.16 -7.27 -3.02
N ASN A 41 -5.66 -6.12 -2.56
CA ASN A 41 -6.61 -5.27 -3.29
C ASN A 41 -7.83 -6.03 -3.84
N ASP A 42 -8.43 -6.90 -3.04
CA ASP A 42 -9.54 -7.75 -3.49
C ASP A 42 -10.81 -6.89 -3.69
N THR A 43 -11.30 -6.85 -4.93
CA THR A 43 -12.49 -6.08 -5.32
C THR A 43 -13.80 -6.73 -4.90
N SER A 44 -13.78 -8.00 -4.48
CA SER A 44 -14.97 -8.68 -3.97
C SER A 44 -15.34 -8.26 -2.55
N VAL A 45 -14.43 -7.59 -1.84
CA VAL A 45 -14.69 -7.07 -0.49
C VAL A 45 -14.99 -5.58 -0.56
N PHE A 46 -16.09 -5.17 0.08
CA PHE A 46 -16.48 -3.77 0.16
C PHE A 46 -15.34 -2.92 0.74
N GLY A 47 -15.09 -1.76 0.11
CA GLY A 47 -13.99 -0.87 0.49
C GLY A 47 -12.62 -1.23 -0.08
N ARG A 48 -12.51 -2.29 -0.92
CA ARG A 48 -11.28 -2.77 -1.56
C ARG A 48 -10.06 -2.76 -0.62
N PRO A 49 -10.07 -3.58 0.45
CA PRO A 49 -9.00 -3.60 1.44
C PRO A 49 -7.65 -3.98 0.82
N ASP A 50 -6.57 -3.43 1.37
CA ASP A 50 -5.20 -3.71 0.91
C ASP A 50 -4.82 -5.19 1.07
N PHE A 51 -5.27 -5.81 2.17
CA PHE A 51 -5.08 -7.23 2.47
C PHE A 51 -6.39 -7.88 2.87
N VAL A 52 -6.68 -9.04 2.27
CA VAL A 52 -7.82 -9.87 2.61
C VAL A 52 -7.33 -11.28 2.91
N ILE A 53 -7.67 -11.79 4.08
CA ILE A 53 -7.41 -13.18 4.47
C ILE A 53 -8.71 -13.94 4.23
N LYS A 54 -8.71 -14.85 3.26
CA LYS A 54 -9.83 -15.77 3.01
C LYS A 54 -9.38 -17.14 3.49
N GLY A 55 -10.12 -17.68 4.47
CA GLY A 55 -10.01 -19.07 4.90
C GLY A 55 -10.53 -20.02 3.85
#